data_AF-A0A5C8KR05-F1
#
_entry.id   AF-A0A5C8KR05-F1
#
_cell.length_a   1.000
_cell.length_b   1.000
_cell.length_c   1.000
_cell.angle_alpha   90.00
_cell.angle_beta   90.00
_cell.angle_gamma   90.00
#
_symmetry.space_group_name_H-M   'P 1'
#
loop_
_entity.id
_entity.type
_entity.pdbx_description
1 polymer ?
#
loop_
_entity_poly.entity_id
_entity_poly.type
_entity_poly.pdbx_seq_one_letter_code
_entity_poly.pdbx_strand_id
1 'polypeptide(L)'
;MSLFNSMQNTMQQLSRKVMLSWQAKVVEKAIRELPEAKRREAALLTLAELESTAHVPASQSPNDTTPLPNPARGNAAQLAFERVRSRLQPIRLRGLATWIAVVYHETRDSADEGFQGVHRDVLGLIAELKASMPAQKAAA
;
A
#
# COMPACT_ATOMS: atom_id res chain seq x y z
N MET A 1 -19.46 15.04 -23.18
CA MET A 1 -18.15 14.38 -22.97
C MET A 1 -18.38 13.10 -22.18
N SER A 2 -18.75 12.03 -22.90
CA SER A 2 -19.88 11.19 -22.53
C SER A 2 -19.53 9.71 -22.73
N LEU A 3 -19.88 8.84 -21.78
CA LEU A 3 -19.72 7.37 -21.76
C LEU A 3 -18.30 6.80 -21.91
N PHE A 4 -17.53 7.18 -22.92
CA PHE A 4 -16.18 6.65 -23.18
C PHE A 4 -15.22 6.91 -22.00
N ASN A 5 -15.19 8.14 -21.48
CA ASN A 5 -14.37 8.49 -20.31
C ASN A 5 -14.81 7.73 -19.04
N SER A 6 -16.12 7.52 -18.87
CA SER A 6 -16.65 6.75 -17.74
C SER A 6 -16.22 5.28 -17.82
N MET A 7 -16.34 4.67 -18.98
CA MET A 7 -15.94 3.28 -19.21
C MET A 7 -14.44 3.09 -19.04
N GLN A 8 -13.64 4.03 -19.55
CA GLN A 8 -12.19 4.03 -19.36
C GLN A 8 -11.81 4.12 -17.87
N ASN A 9 -12.48 4.98 -17.10
CA ASN A 9 -12.26 5.09 -15.66
C ASN A 9 -12.63 3.80 -14.91
N THR A 10 -13.78 3.19 -15.24
CA THR A 10 -14.19 1.92 -14.63
C THR A 10 -13.18 0.80 -14.92
N MET A 11 -12.70 0.70 -16.16
CA MET A 11 -11.68 -0.29 -16.53
C MET A 11 -10.35 -0.06 -15.81
N GLN A 12 -9.91 1.20 -15.66
CA GLN A 12 -8.70 1.55 -14.92
C GLN A 12 -8.82 1.21 -13.42
N GLN A 13 -9.99 1.46 -12.81
CA GLN A 13 -10.20 1.09 -11.41
C GLN A 13 -10.24 -0.43 -11.22
N LEU A 14 -10.91 -1.17 -12.12
CA LEU A 14 -10.93 -2.63 -12.08
C LEU A 14 -9.53 -3.22 -12.21
N SER A 15 -8.74 -2.78 -13.18
CA SER A 15 -7.37 -3.27 -13.37
C SER A 15 -6.48 -2.94 -12.17
N ARG A 16 -6.62 -1.74 -11.60
CA ARG A 16 -5.90 -1.33 -10.39
C ARG A 16 -6.22 -2.22 -9.20
N LYS A 17 -7.50 -2.54 -8.97
CA LYS A 17 -7.95 -3.43 -7.88
C LYS A 17 -7.37 -4.82 -7.99
N VAL A 18 -7.48 -5.43 -9.18
CA VAL A 18 -6.92 -6.77 -9.45
C VAL A 18 -5.41 -6.77 -9.23
N MET A 19 -4.72 -5.74 -9.73
CA MET A 19 -3.28 -5.64 -9.58
C MET A 19 -2.87 -5.47 -8.11
N LEU A 20 -3.50 -4.56 -7.35
CA LEU A 20 -3.16 -4.34 -5.95
C LEU A 20 -3.44 -5.56 -5.08
N SER A 21 -4.55 -6.28 -5.33
CA SER A 21 -4.84 -7.53 -4.62
C SER A 21 -3.78 -8.59 -4.88
N TRP A 22 -3.35 -8.75 -6.14
CA TRP A 22 -2.26 -9.66 -6.48
C TRP A 22 -0.93 -9.24 -5.82
N GLN A 23 -0.60 -7.95 -5.87
CA GLN A 23 0.60 -7.41 -5.22
C GLN A 23 0.58 -7.65 -3.71
N ALA A 24 -0.58 -7.51 -3.05
CA ALA A 24 -0.74 -7.77 -1.63
C ALA A 24 -0.33 -9.21 -1.27
N LYS A 25 -0.72 -10.20 -2.06
CA LYS A 25 -0.33 -11.61 -1.85
C LYS A 25 1.17 -11.84 -2.06
N VAL A 26 1.79 -11.12 -3.00
CA VAL A 26 3.25 -11.19 -3.21
C VAL A 26 4.00 -10.52 -2.06
N VAL A 27 3.52 -9.38 -1.56
CA VAL A 27 4.08 -8.66 -0.41
C VAL A 27 3.94 -9.49 0.86
N GLU A 28 2.77 -10.10 1.09
CA GLU A 28 2.51 -11.05 2.19
C GLU A 28 3.54 -12.17 2.21
N LYS A 29 3.74 -12.85 1.07
CA LYS A 29 4.76 -13.89 0.92
C LYS A 29 6.16 -13.34 1.21
N ALA A 30 6.49 -12.18 0.66
CA ALA A 30 7.80 -11.57 0.85
C ALA A 30 8.08 -11.22 2.32
N ILE A 31 7.09 -10.77 3.09
CA ILE A 31 7.21 -10.52 4.53
C ILE A 31 7.46 -11.83 5.28
N ARG A 32 6.72 -12.90 4.96
CA ARG A 32 6.86 -14.21 5.63
C ARG A 32 8.23 -14.86 5.40
N GLU A 33 8.83 -14.61 4.25
CA GLU A 33 10.19 -15.08 3.93
C GLU A 33 11.30 -14.30 4.64
N LEU A 34 11.00 -13.16 5.28
CA LEU A 34 12.01 -12.39 5.99
C LEU A 34 12.41 -13.05 7.31
N PRO A 35 13.72 -13.09 7.63
CA PRO A 35 14.17 -13.36 8.99
C PRO A 35 13.51 -12.40 9.99
N GLU A 36 13.30 -12.85 11.23
CA GLU A 36 12.60 -12.07 12.26
C GLU A 36 13.20 -10.67 12.48
N ALA A 37 14.54 -10.58 12.55
CA ALA A 37 15.22 -9.29 12.66
C ALA A 37 14.90 -8.33 11.50
N LYS A 38 14.72 -8.86 10.30
CA LYS A 38 14.36 -8.08 9.10
C LYS A 38 12.88 -7.74 9.04
N ARG A 39 12.00 -8.58 9.61
CA ARG A 39 10.58 -8.22 9.79
C ARG A 39 10.43 -7.03 10.74
N ARG A 40 11.21 -6.99 11.82
CA ARG A 40 11.25 -5.84 12.75
C ARG A 40 11.73 -4.56 12.06
N GLU A 41 12.80 -4.65 11.28
CA GLU A 41 13.31 -3.53 10.48
C GLU A 41 12.25 -3.03 9.48
N ALA A 42 11.58 -3.94 8.77
CA ALA A 42 10.47 -3.61 7.89
C ALA A 42 9.31 -2.96 8.63
N ALA A 43 8.98 -3.41 9.85
CA ALA A 43 7.92 -2.82 10.67
C ALA A 43 8.23 -1.36 11.02
N LEU A 44 9.44 -1.07 11.50
CA LEU A 44 9.88 0.29 11.83
C LEU A 44 9.84 1.22 10.60
N LEU A 45 10.35 0.74 9.45
CA LEU A 45 10.28 1.49 8.20
C LEU A 45 8.83 1.74 7.78
N THR A 46 7.96 0.74 7.90
CA THR A 46 6.54 0.85 7.51
C THR A 46 5.84 1.92 8.35
N LEU A 47 6.06 1.94 9.66
CA LEU A 47 5.48 2.95 10.55
C LEU A 47 5.96 4.35 10.19
N ALA A 48 7.28 4.52 9.96
CA ALA A 48 7.83 5.81 9.53
C ALA A 48 7.27 6.28 8.17
N GLU A 49 7.08 5.37 7.21
CA GLU A 49 6.50 5.69 5.90
C GLU A 49 5.02 6.04 5.98
N LEU A 50 4.24 5.37 6.85
CA LEU A 50 2.83 5.69 7.08
C LEU A 50 2.67 7.10 7.65
N GLU A 51 3.55 7.51 8.57
CA GLU A 51 3.55 8.88 9.11
C GLU A 51 3.97 9.89 8.04
N SER A 52 5.04 9.60 7.29
CA SER A 52 5.57 10.51 6.26
C SER A 52 4.61 10.72 5.10
N THR A 53 3.92 9.66 4.66
CA THR A 53 3.01 9.69 3.52
C THR A 53 1.66 10.32 3.87
N ALA A 54 1.28 10.37 5.15
CA ALA A 54 0.06 11.02 5.63
C ALA A 54 0.00 12.53 5.32
N HIS A 55 1.16 13.18 5.18
CA HIS A 55 1.26 14.62 4.92
C HIS A 55 1.19 15.00 3.43
N VAL A 56 1.18 14.03 2.51
CA VAL A 56 0.95 14.31 1.09
C VAL A 56 -0.55 14.45 0.88
N PRO A 57 -1.10 15.64 0.58
CA PRO A 57 -2.55 15.83 0.49
C PRO A 57 -3.15 14.87 -0.53
N ALA A 58 -4.17 14.11 -0.11
CA ALA A 58 -5.03 13.41 -1.04
C ALA A 58 -5.70 14.48 -1.91
N SER A 59 -5.37 14.49 -3.20
CA SER A 59 -6.05 15.38 -4.12
C SER A 59 -7.48 14.88 -4.35
N GLN A 60 -8.36 15.37 -3.47
CA GLN A 60 -9.75 15.81 -3.65
C GLN A 60 -10.87 14.78 -3.94
N SER A 61 -11.71 14.62 -2.90
CA SER A 61 -13.18 14.60 -2.82
C SER A 61 -14.04 13.53 -3.55
N PRO A 62 -15.06 12.92 -2.89
CA PRO A 62 -15.97 11.93 -3.48
C PRO A 62 -16.94 12.43 -4.57
N ASN A 63 -16.91 13.71 -4.96
CA ASN A 63 -17.88 14.30 -5.89
C ASN A 63 -17.25 15.04 -7.08
N ASP A 64 -15.99 14.78 -7.39
CA ASP A 64 -15.30 15.45 -8.50
C ASP A 64 -15.20 14.52 -9.72
N THR A 65 -15.97 14.82 -10.77
CA THR A 65 -15.97 14.14 -12.09
C THR A 65 -14.77 14.52 -12.96
N THR A 66 -13.59 14.66 -12.37
CA THR A 66 -12.34 15.07 -13.04
C THR A 66 -11.30 13.94 -12.91
N PRO A 67 -10.50 13.65 -13.96
CA PRO A 67 -9.93 12.33 -14.15
C PRO A 67 -8.64 12.11 -13.37
N LEU A 68 -8.51 10.86 -12.92
CA LEU A 68 -7.37 10.16 -12.32
C LEU A 68 -7.26 10.22 -10.79
N PRO A 69 -7.05 9.07 -10.13
CA PRO A 69 -6.23 9.07 -8.93
C PRO A 69 -4.86 9.58 -9.36
N ASN A 70 -4.39 10.68 -8.77
CA ASN A 70 -3.10 11.32 -9.05
C ASN A 70 -2.09 10.30 -9.64
N PRO A 71 -1.72 10.38 -10.94
CA PRO A 71 -0.91 9.36 -11.60
C PRO A 71 0.45 9.15 -10.90
N ALA A 72 0.89 10.12 -10.11
CA ALA A 72 2.05 9.99 -9.23
C ALA A 72 1.87 8.91 -8.14
N ARG A 73 0.68 8.76 -7.54
CA ARG A 73 0.40 7.69 -6.56
C ARG A 73 0.17 6.33 -7.21
N GLY A 74 -0.56 6.29 -8.32
CA GLY A 74 -0.78 5.05 -9.08
C GLY A 74 0.54 4.41 -9.50
N ASN A 75 1.52 5.23 -9.92
CA ASN A 75 2.87 4.78 -10.24
C ASN A 75 3.73 4.50 -8.99
N ALA A 76 3.56 5.25 -7.89
CA ALA A 76 4.35 5.05 -6.68
C ALA A 76 4.23 3.63 -6.10
N ALA A 77 3.03 3.05 -6.07
CA ALA A 77 2.87 1.67 -5.60
C ALA A 77 3.58 0.68 -6.55
N GLN A 78 3.51 0.90 -7.86
CA GLN A 78 4.16 0.03 -8.84
C GLN A 78 5.69 0.09 -8.69
N LEU A 79 6.27 1.28 -8.58
CA LEU A 79 7.70 1.49 -8.37
C LEU A 79 8.18 0.90 -7.03
N ALA A 80 7.38 1.02 -5.98
CA ALA A 80 7.67 0.38 -4.70
C ALA A 80 7.61 -1.15 -4.81
N PHE A 81 6.63 -1.67 -5.55
CA PHE A 81 6.46 -3.10 -5.79
C PHE A 81 7.63 -3.72 -6.56
N GLU A 82 8.20 -3.02 -7.55
CA GLU A 82 9.41 -3.46 -8.25
C GLU A 82 10.58 -3.67 -7.28
N ARG A 83 10.71 -2.81 -6.26
CA ARG A 83 11.74 -2.91 -5.22
C ARG A 83 11.52 -4.10 -4.29
N VAL A 84 10.28 -4.52 -4.03
CA VAL A 84 9.96 -5.73 -3.23
C VAL A 84 10.62 -6.99 -3.80
N ARG A 85 10.83 -7.03 -5.12
CA ARG A 85 11.44 -8.16 -5.83
C ARG A 85 12.98 -8.08 -5.89
N SER A 86 13.59 -7.03 -5.32
CA SER A 86 15.03 -6.85 -5.31
C SER A 86 15.75 -7.94 -4.51
N ARG A 87 16.91 -8.37 -5.00
CA ARG A 87 17.83 -9.26 -4.26
C ARG A 87 18.63 -8.51 -3.19
N LEU A 88 18.71 -7.18 -3.29
CA LEU A 88 19.40 -6.34 -2.32
C LEU A 88 18.46 -6.08 -1.14
N GLN A 89 18.80 -6.65 0.01
CA GLN A 89 17.95 -6.63 1.21
C GLN A 89 17.48 -5.22 1.62
N PRO A 90 18.34 -4.17 1.65
CA PRO A 90 17.90 -2.82 2.03
C PRO A 90 16.85 -2.25 1.06
N ILE A 91 17.03 -2.49 -0.25
CA ILE A 91 16.08 -2.03 -1.28
C ILE A 91 14.76 -2.77 -1.13
N ARG A 92 14.81 -4.08 -0.89
CA ARG A 92 13.61 -4.91 -0.65
C ARG A 92 12.81 -4.43 0.55
N LEU A 93 13.47 -4.18 1.69
CA LEU A 93 12.82 -3.71 2.91
C LEU A 93 12.18 -2.34 2.73
N ARG A 94 12.89 -1.40 2.08
CA ARG A 94 12.33 -0.08 1.76
C ARG A 94 11.15 -0.20 0.79
N GLY A 95 11.24 -1.06 -0.21
CA GLY A 95 10.16 -1.36 -1.15
C GLY A 95 8.90 -1.88 -0.46
N LEU A 96 9.05 -2.83 0.47
CA LEU A 96 7.94 -3.35 1.28
C LEU A 96 7.26 -2.24 2.08
N ALA A 97 8.04 -1.47 2.85
CA ALA A 97 7.51 -0.39 3.68
C ALA A 97 6.79 0.69 2.86
N THR A 98 7.41 1.17 1.78
CA THR A 98 6.81 2.19 0.90
C THR A 98 5.57 1.65 0.18
N TRP A 99 5.57 0.40 -0.28
CA TRP A 99 4.39 -0.19 -0.93
C TRP A 99 3.20 -0.24 0.04
N ILE A 100 3.42 -0.74 1.27
CA ILE A 100 2.39 -0.81 2.31
C ILE A 100 1.82 0.59 2.60
N ALA A 101 2.68 1.59 2.81
CA ALA A 101 2.25 2.94 3.14
C ALA A 101 1.44 3.58 1.99
N VAL A 102 1.93 3.49 0.75
CA VAL A 102 1.24 4.06 -0.42
C VAL A 102 -0.13 3.41 -0.60
N VAL A 103 -0.22 2.08 -0.55
CA VAL A 103 -1.49 1.36 -0.76
C VAL A 103 -2.44 1.58 0.41
N TYR A 104 -1.95 1.68 1.64
CA TYR A 104 -2.76 2.07 2.80
C TYR A 104 -3.47 3.42 2.55
N HIS A 105 -2.72 4.46 2.16
CA HIS A 105 -3.29 5.78 1.92
C HIS A 105 -4.15 5.86 0.64
N GLU A 106 -3.87 5.03 -0.36
CA GLU A 106 -4.69 4.94 -1.57
C GLU A 106 -6.07 4.32 -1.30
N THR A 107 -6.15 3.37 -0.37
CA THR A 107 -7.35 2.54 -0.18
C THR A 107 -8.18 2.92 1.05
N ARG A 108 -7.62 3.59 2.06
CA ARG A 108 -8.26 3.83 3.37
C ARG A 108 -9.60 4.59 3.32
N ASP A 109 -9.76 5.50 2.35
CA ASP A 109 -10.93 6.38 2.24
C ASP A 109 -11.86 5.95 1.08
N SER A 110 -11.65 4.75 0.51
CA SER A 110 -12.39 4.29 -0.66
C SER A 110 -13.77 3.71 -0.29
N ALA A 111 -14.79 4.10 -1.05
CA ALA A 111 -16.13 3.51 -0.98
C ALA A 111 -16.29 2.23 -1.82
N ASP A 112 -15.30 1.87 -2.65
CA ASP A 112 -15.35 0.68 -3.49
C ASP A 112 -14.97 -0.58 -2.69
N GLU A 113 -15.83 -1.60 -2.70
CA GLU A 113 -15.64 -2.84 -1.93
C GLU A 113 -14.32 -3.56 -2.24
N GLY A 114 -13.85 -3.50 -3.49
CA GLY A 114 -12.59 -4.13 -3.89
C GLY A 114 -11.38 -3.40 -3.31
N PHE A 115 -11.40 -2.07 -3.30
CA PHE A 115 -10.36 -1.29 -2.60
C PHE A 115 -10.43 -1.46 -1.08
N GLN A 116 -11.62 -1.59 -0.50
CA GLN A 116 -11.77 -1.94 0.92
C GLN A 116 -11.20 -3.33 1.23
N GLY A 117 -11.36 -4.29 0.33
CA GLY A 117 -10.72 -5.61 0.42
C GLY A 117 -9.20 -5.51 0.48
N VAL A 118 -8.61 -4.77 -0.46
CA VAL A 118 -7.16 -4.49 -0.47
C VAL A 118 -6.74 -3.75 0.82
N HIS A 119 -7.54 -2.80 1.30
CA HIS A 119 -7.24 -2.08 2.53
C HIS A 119 -7.15 -3.03 3.74
N ARG A 120 -8.08 -3.97 3.86
CA ARG A 120 -8.05 -5.01 4.92
C ARG A 120 -6.83 -5.90 4.80
N ASP A 121 -6.46 -6.32 3.59
CA ASP A 121 -5.22 -7.07 3.35
C ASP A 121 -4.01 -6.28 3.87
N VAL A 122 -3.91 -4.99 3.53
CA VAL A 122 -2.82 -4.10 3.97
C VAL A 122 -2.79 -3.92 5.49
N LEU A 123 -3.94 -3.75 6.14
CA LEU A 123 -4.02 -3.72 7.61
C LEU A 123 -3.51 -5.02 8.23
N GLY A 124 -3.81 -6.17 7.60
CA GLY A 124 -3.29 -7.48 7.99
C GLY A 124 -1.76 -7.54 7.91
N LEU A 125 -1.17 -7.01 6.82
CA LEU A 125 0.29 -6.93 6.66
C LEU A 125 0.95 -6.06 7.72
N ILE A 126 0.35 -4.91 8.03
CA ILE A 126 0.82 -4.01 9.10
C ILE A 126 0.77 -4.72 10.45
N ALA A 127 -0.32 -5.44 10.75
CA ALA A 127 -0.45 -6.21 11.98
C ALA A 127 0.61 -7.33 12.06
N GLU A 128 0.84 -8.06 10.98
CA GLU A 128 1.88 -9.11 10.90
C GLU A 128 3.28 -8.55 11.16
N LEU A 129 3.61 -7.39 10.57
CA LEU A 129 4.88 -6.72 10.82
C LEU A 129 5.01 -6.24 12.27
N LYS A 130 3.97 -5.61 12.83
CA LYS A 130 3.97 -5.14 14.23
C LYS A 130 4.08 -6.30 15.22
N ALA A 131 3.53 -7.48 14.91
CA ALA A 131 3.67 -8.66 15.74
C ALA A 131 5.12 -9.15 15.88
N SER A 132 6.01 -8.77 14.96
CA SER A 132 7.44 -9.07 15.07
C SER A 132 8.19 -8.16 16.05
N MET A 133 7.61 -7.00 16.39
CA MET A 133 8.22 -6.05 17.31
C MET A 133 8.07 -6.51 18.76
N PRO A 134 9.03 -6.19 19.64
CA PRO A 134 8.86 -6.43 21.06
C PRO A 134 7.61 -5.67 21.54
N ALA A 135 6.78 -6.31 22.36
CA ALA A 135 5.66 -5.64 23.01
C ALA A 135 6.19 -4.43 23.77
N GLN A 136 5.79 -3.23 23.36
CA GLN A 136 6.12 -2.02 24.08
C GLN A 136 5.52 -2.17 25.47
N LYS A 137 6.36 -2.35 26.50
CA LYS A 137 5.91 -2.37 27.89
C LYS A 137 5.16 -1.05 28.10
N ALA A 138 3.86 -1.14 28.35
CA ALA A 138 3.07 0.00 28.79
C ALA A 138 3.79 0.57 30.03
N ALA A 139 4.31 1.79 29.90
CA ALA A 139 4.82 2.51 31.06
C ALA A 139 3.63 2.68 32.02
N ALA A 140 3.78 2.09 33.21
CA ALA A 140 2.86 2.23 34.33
C ALA A 140 2.88 3.65 34.90
#